data_AF-A0A6I9NAP4-F1
#
_entry.id   AF-A0A6I9NAP4-F1
#
_cell.length_a   1.000
_cell.length_b   1.000
_cell.length_c   1.000
_cell.angle_alpha   90.00
_cell.angle_beta   90.00
_cell.angle_gamma   90.00
#
_symmetry.space_group_name_H-M   'P 1'
#
loop_
_entity.id
_entity.type
_entity.pdbx_description
1 polymer ?
#
loop_
_entity_poly.entity_id
_entity_poly.type
_entity_poly.pdbx_seq_one_letter_code
_entity_poly.pdbx_strand_id
1 'polypeptide(L)'
;MPLVKRNIEPRHLCRGALPDGVTSELECVTNSTLAAIIKQLGSLSRHAEDIFGELFNEANSFYLRMSSLQERVDQLAVKVTQLDSTVEE
;
A
#
# COMPACT_ATOMS: atom_id res chain seq x y z
N MET A 1 -1.05 -9.04 -15.71
CA MET A 1 -0.81 -7.85 -14.86
C MET A 1 0.54 -7.27 -15.24
N PRO A 2 0.65 -5.98 -15.61
CA PRO A 2 1.95 -5.36 -15.82
C PRO A 2 2.73 -5.33 -14.49
N LEU A 3 4.02 -5.67 -14.53
CA LEU A 3 4.90 -5.59 -13.36
C LEU A 3 5.12 -4.12 -13.00
N VAL A 4 4.51 -3.67 -11.90
CA VAL A 4 4.71 -2.31 -11.38
C VAL A 4 6.16 -2.17 -10.92
N LYS A 5 6.99 -1.48 -11.72
CA LYS A 5 8.37 -1.15 -11.33
C LYS A 5 8.34 -0.04 -10.28
N ARG A 6 8.47 -0.41 -9.00
CA ARG A 6 8.58 0.53 -7.87
C ARG A 6 10.01 1.04 -7.73
N ASN A 7 10.39 1.95 -8.62
CA ASN A 7 11.70 2.58 -8.60
C ASN A 7 11.73 3.69 -7.53
N ILE A 8 12.68 3.60 -6.61
CA ILE A 8 12.91 4.65 -5.61
C ILE A 8 13.86 5.69 -6.22
N GLU A 9 13.46 6.95 -6.19
CA GLU A 9 14.26 8.07 -6.72
C GLU A 9 14.56 9.10 -5.62
N PRO A 10 15.75 9.73 -5.62
CA PRO A 10 16.86 9.55 -6.55
C PRO A 10 17.69 8.27 -6.29
N ARG A 11 18.16 7.60 -7.34
CA ARG A 11 19.06 6.42 -7.20
C ARG A 11 20.51 6.75 -6.88
N HIS A 12 20.99 7.90 -7.34
CA HIS A 12 22.39 8.30 -7.20
C HIS A 12 22.48 9.51 -6.28
N LEU A 13 22.95 9.29 -5.05
CA LEU A 13 22.91 10.30 -4.00
C LEU A 13 24.09 11.29 -4.05
N CYS A 14 25.26 10.84 -4.52
CA CYS A 14 26.52 11.59 -4.45
C CYS A 14 27.24 11.72 -5.80
N ARG A 15 26.56 11.50 -6.93
CA ARG A 15 27.20 11.47 -8.27
C ARG A 15 27.10 12.79 -9.05
N GLY A 16 26.52 13.84 -8.46
CA GLY A 16 26.41 15.15 -9.11
C GLY A 16 27.73 15.89 -9.15
N ALA A 17 27.96 16.68 -10.20
CA ALA A 17 29.05 17.64 -10.23
C ALA A 17 28.82 18.74 -9.18
N LEU A 18 29.89 19.20 -8.55
CA LEU A 18 29.84 20.33 -7.62
C LEU A 18 29.77 21.65 -8.39
N PRO A 19 29.09 22.67 -7.85
CA PRO A 19 29.13 24.02 -8.41
C PRO A 19 30.54 24.62 -8.32
N ASP A 20 30.93 25.39 -9.33
CA ASP A 20 32.21 26.11 -9.32
C ASP A 20 32.26 27.13 -8.18
N GLY A 21 33.41 27.25 -7.52
CA GLY A 21 33.65 28.24 -6.46
C GLY A 21 33.07 27.89 -5.09
N VAL A 22 32.69 26.63 -4.85
CA VAL A 22 32.26 26.19 -3.51
C VAL A 22 33.43 26.26 -2.52
N THR A 23 33.19 26.83 -1.34
CA THR A 23 34.23 27.01 -0.32
C THR A 23 34.60 25.71 0.39
N SER A 24 33.59 24.87 0.67
CA SER A 24 33.74 23.58 1.34
C SER A 24 33.05 22.49 0.52
N GLU A 25 33.83 21.81 -0.33
CA GLU A 25 33.32 20.75 -1.20
C GLU A 25 32.70 19.60 -0.41
N LEU A 26 33.35 19.18 0.67
CA LEU A 26 32.87 18.08 1.51
C LEU A 26 31.53 18.40 2.15
N GLU A 27 31.35 19.62 2.68
CA GLU A 27 30.08 20.05 3.25
C GLU A 27 28.99 20.12 2.18
N CYS A 28 29.31 20.64 0.99
CA CYS A 28 28.38 20.71 -0.13
C CYS A 28 27.90 19.32 -0.58
N VAL A 29 28.82 18.37 -0.76
CA VAL A 29 28.48 16.96 -1.09
C VAL A 29 27.64 16.34 0.01
N THR A 30 28.01 16.55 1.28
CA THR A 30 27.29 15.98 2.42
C THR A 30 25.86 16.48 2.48
N ASN A 31 25.65 17.79 2.38
CA ASN A 31 24.33 18.39 2.42
C ASN A 31 23.47 17.96 1.22
N SER A 32 24.07 17.92 0.01
CA SER A 32 23.38 17.44 -1.19
C SER A 32 22.97 15.97 -1.08
N THR A 33 23.83 15.14 -0.49
CA THR A 33 23.56 13.72 -0.22
C THR A 33 22.43 13.56 0.78
N LEU A 34 22.43 14.31 1.88
CA LEU A 34 21.36 14.28 2.88
C LEU A 34 20.01 14.71 2.28
N ALA A 35 19.98 15.78 1.49
CA ALA A 35 18.78 16.22 0.80
C ALA A 35 18.28 15.15 -0.20
N ALA A 36 19.17 14.48 -0.91
CA ALA A 36 18.84 13.38 -1.81
C ALA A 36 18.27 12.16 -1.05
N ILE A 37 18.83 11.82 0.12
CA ILE A 37 18.31 10.75 1.00
C ILE A 37 16.89 11.08 1.46
N ILE A 38 16.64 12.31 1.91
CA ILE A 38 15.30 12.73 2.34
C ILE A 38 14.28 12.57 1.20
N LYS A 39 14.63 12.96 -0.03
CA LYS A 39 13.79 12.74 -1.22
C LYS A 39 13.58 11.25 -1.50
N GLN A 40 14.64 10.44 -1.37
CA GLN A 40 14.60 9.00 -1.58
C GLN A 40 13.66 8.32 -0.58
N LEU A 41 13.71 8.72 0.69
CA LEU A 41 12.79 8.26 1.72
C LEU A 41 11.34 8.68 1.42
N GLY A 42 11.11 9.91 0.95
CA GLY A 42 9.79 10.34 0.50
C GLY A 42 9.24 9.51 -0.67
N SER A 43 10.09 9.15 -1.64
CA SER A 43 9.72 8.23 -2.72
C SER A 43 9.37 6.84 -2.18
N LEU A 44 10.13 6.32 -1.21
CA LEU A 44 9.86 5.04 -0.57
C LEU A 44 8.55 5.05 0.21
N SER A 45 8.28 6.11 0.98
CA SER A 45 7.02 6.26 1.73
C SER A 45 5.80 6.26 0.80
N ARG A 46 5.88 6.92 -0.36
CA ARG A 46 4.81 6.88 -1.36
C ARG A 46 4.55 5.46 -1.88
N HIS A 47 5.62 4.72 -2.21
CA HIS A 47 5.48 3.33 -2.64
C HIS A 47 4.85 2.45 -1.56
N ALA A 48 5.18 2.69 -0.29
CA ALA A 48 4.58 1.97 0.83
C ALA A 48 3.09 2.31 0.97
N GLU A 49 2.72 3.59 0.87
CA GLU A 49 1.34 4.05 0.87
C GLU A 49 0.52 3.40 -0.24
N ASP A 50 1.04 3.36 -1.47
CA ASP A 50 0.37 2.71 -2.60
C ASP A 50 0.13 1.21 -2.34
N ILE A 51 1.15 0.48 -1.85
CA ILE A 51 1.03 -0.96 -1.54
C ILE A 51 -0.01 -1.21 -0.44
N PHE A 52 0.08 -0.47 0.66
CA PHE A 52 -0.83 -0.67 1.79
C PHE A 52 -2.24 -0.18 1.47
N GLY A 53 -2.39 0.85 0.64
CA GLY A 53 -3.67 1.31 0.13
C GLY A 53 -4.35 0.27 -0.75
N GLU A 54 -3.62 -0.34 -1.68
CA GLU A 54 -4.11 -1.46 -2.51
C GLU A 54 -4.57 -2.65 -1.65
N LEU A 55 -3.74 -3.07 -0.69
CA LEU A 55 -4.07 -4.16 0.23
C LEU A 55 -5.30 -3.84 1.09
N PHE A 56 -5.39 -2.61 1.61
CA PHE A 56 -6.53 -2.18 2.42
C PHE A 56 -7.83 -2.21 1.62
N ASN A 57 -7.81 -1.71 0.39
CA ASN A 57 -8.98 -1.71 -0.48
C ASN A 57 -9.47 -3.13 -0.79
N GLU A 58 -8.55 -4.05 -1.08
CA GLU A 58 -8.90 -5.45 -1.33
C GLU A 58 -9.46 -6.14 -0.07
N ALA A 59 -8.83 -5.93 1.09
CA ALA A 59 -9.31 -6.46 2.36
C ALA A 59 -10.69 -5.91 2.73
N ASN A 60 -10.95 -4.63 2.48
CA ASN A 60 -12.25 -4.01 2.73
C ASN A 60 -13.34 -4.56 1.79
N SER A 61 -13.00 -4.73 0.51
CA SER A 61 -13.87 -5.40 -0.47
C SER A 61 -14.22 -6.82 -0.04
N PHE A 62 -13.22 -7.58 0.42
CA PHE A 62 -13.42 -8.92 0.98
C PHE A 62 -14.32 -8.90 2.23
N TYR A 63 -14.08 -7.99 3.16
CA TYR A 63 -14.86 -7.84 4.38
C TYR A 63 -16.34 -7.57 4.09
N LEU A 64 -16.66 -6.63 3.19
CA LEU A 64 -18.04 -6.31 2.83
C LEU A 64 -18.78 -7.52 2.23
N ARG A 65 -18.11 -8.26 1.35
CA ARG A 65 -18.66 -9.49 0.76
C ARG A 65 -18.88 -10.56 1.82
N MET A 66 -17.93 -10.73 2.73
CA MET A 66 -18.03 -11.70 3.81
C MET A 66 -19.16 -11.34 4.79
N SER A 67 -19.32 -10.07 5.12
CA SER A 67 -20.41 -9.60 5.98
C SER A 67 -21.79 -9.86 5.35
N SER A 68 -21.96 -9.57 4.06
CA SER A 68 -23.20 -9.89 3.35
C SER A 68 -23.45 -11.41 3.26
N LEU A 69 -22.40 -12.20 3.07
CA LEU A 69 -22.51 -13.66 3.06
C LEU A 69 -22.91 -14.19 4.44
N GLN A 70 -22.33 -13.67 5.52
CA GLN A 70 -22.65 -14.04 6.89
C GLN A 70 -24.13 -13.81 7.19
N GLU A 71 -24.67 -12.64 6.85
CA GLU A 71 -26.09 -12.34 7.04
C GLU A 71 -26.99 -13.36 6.32
N ARG A 72 -26.64 -13.73 5.08
CA ARG A 72 -27.38 -14.72 4.30
C ARG A 72 -27.30 -16.12 4.92
N VAL A 73 -26.13 -16.49 5.46
CA VAL A 73 -25.94 -17.76 6.17
C VAL A 73 -26.78 -17.80 7.44
N ASP A 74 -26.81 -16.72 8.21
CA ASP A 74 -27.59 -16.63 9.44
C ASP A 74 -29.10 -16.73 9.15
N GLN A 75 -29.59 -16.01 8.13
CA GLN A 75 -30.98 -16.11 7.68
C GLN A 75 -31.34 -17.51 7.20
N LEU A 76 -30.43 -18.17 6.46
CA LEU A 76 -30.64 -19.53 5.99
C LEU A 76 -30.69 -20.51 7.17
N ALA A 77 -29.79 -20.36 8.16
CA ALA A 77 -29.77 -21.20 9.35
C ALA A 77 -31.11 -21.13 10.11
N VAL A 78 -31.66 -19.91 10.30
CA VAL A 78 -32.98 -19.72 10.91
C VAL A 78 -34.06 -20.44 10.09
N LYS A 79 -34.11 -20.24 8.77
CA LYS A 79 -35.10 -20.89 7.90
C LYS A 79 -34.99 -22.41 7.95
N VAL A 80 -33.77 -22.96 7.95
CA VAL A 80 -33.53 -24.41 8.05
C VAL A 80 -34.01 -24.97 9.39
N THR A 81 -33.76 -24.26 10.49
CA THR A 81 -34.25 -24.70 11.81
C THR A 81 -35.78 -24.62 11.95
N GLN A 82 -36.44 -23.77 11.16
CA GLN A 82 -37.89 -23.59 11.14
C GLN A 82 -38.60 -24.47 10.12
N LEU A 83 -37.88 -25.26 9.31
CA LEU A 83 -38.48 -26.26 8.44
C LEU A 83 -39.05 -27.39 9.29
N ASP A 84 -40.36 -27.33 9.54
CA ASP A 84 -41.14 -28.41 10.13
C ASP A 84 -41.40 -29.46 9.04
N SER A 85 -40.73 -30.61 9.13
CA SER A 85 -40.83 -31.71 8.17
C SER A 85 -42.16 -32.47 8.24
N THR A 86 -43.18 -31.93 8.92
CA THR A 86 -44.48 -32.57 9.12
C THR A 86 -45.62 -31.94 8.31
N VAL A 87 -45.36 -30.89 7.51
CA VAL A 87 -46.39 -30.12 6.77
C VAL A 87 -46.27 -30.24 5.23
N GLU A 88 -45.31 -30.99 4.69
CA GLU A 88 -45.30 -31.33 3.25
C GLU A 88 -46.19 -32.55 2.97
N GLU A 89 -47.49 -32.29 2.71
CA GLU A 89 -48.42 -33.13 1.91
C GLU A 89 -49.10 -32.29 0.83
#